data_AF-A0A7K3LPP0-F1
#
_entry.id   AF-A0A7K3LPP0-F1
#
_cell.length_a   1.000
_cell.length_b   1.000
_cell.length_c   1.000
_cell.angle_alpha   90.00
_cell.angle_beta   90.00
_cell.angle_gamma   90.00
#
_symmetry.space_group_name_H-M   'P 1'
#
loop_
_entity.id
_entity.type
_entity.pdbx_description
1 polymer ?
#
loop_
_entity_poly.entity_id
_entity_poly.type
_entity_poly.pdbx_seq_one_letter_code
_entity_poly.pdbx_strand_id
1 'polypeptide(L)'
;MAMMICEERVASPDDGSRATGARGESVPFTPASTERLLALIRRLDGESDPVLRPHIARVVAAITALRAVSALTPGSWTHDLEPVAGSVGALVMTRAADAVADLAAAVLGDHAVIDFGDPDTIAWSEFILGVPVLHVVGCTDEFAHAAIAGRGLGLSQR
;
A
#
# COMPACT_ATOMS: atom_id res chain seq x y z
N MET A 1 3.14 -10.75 -12.72
CA MET A 1 4.55 -10.46 -12.40
C MET A 1 4.57 -10.04 -10.95
N ALA A 2 5.01 -10.92 -10.04
CA ALA A 2 4.98 -10.67 -8.60
C ALA A 2 6.00 -9.59 -8.27
N MET A 3 5.55 -8.50 -7.64
CA MET A 3 6.43 -7.43 -7.16
C MET A 3 7.30 -8.01 -6.04
N MET A 4 8.57 -8.28 -6.36
CA MET A 4 9.58 -8.79 -5.44
C MET A 4 9.90 -7.68 -4.45
N ILE A 5 9.37 -7.79 -3.24
CA ILE A 5 9.56 -6.82 -2.17
C ILE A 5 10.98 -7.04 -1.63
N CYS A 6 11.92 -6.23 -2.11
CA CYS A 6 13.32 -6.10 -1.69
C CYS A 6 14.23 -7.34 -1.84
N GLU A 7 15.02 -7.39 -2.91
CA GLU A 7 16.18 -8.30 -3.00
C GLU A 7 17.42 -7.65 -2.34
N GLU A 8 17.93 -8.30 -1.29
CA GLU A 8 19.33 -8.25 -0.86
C GLU A 8 20.00 -9.54 -1.37
N ARG A 9 20.90 -9.43 -2.34
CA ARG A 9 21.66 -10.58 -2.84
C ARG A 9 22.94 -10.74 -2.03
N VAL A 10 22.91 -11.61 -1.02
CA VAL A 10 24.10 -12.24 -0.47
C VAL A 10 23.99 -13.75 -0.71
N ALA A 11 25.03 -14.36 -1.27
CA ALA A 11 25.00 -15.72 -1.81
C ALA A 11 25.55 -16.81 -0.86
N SER A 12 24.95 -18.02 -0.98
CA SER A 12 25.51 -19.39 -0.81
C SER A 12 25.39 -20.10 0.57
N PRO A 13 25.50 -21.46 0.64
CA PRO A 13 24.57 -22.51 0.20
C PRO A 13 24.11 -23.43 1.37
N ASP A 14 23.17 -24.34 1.10
CA ASP A 14 22.57 -25.37 2.00
C ASP A 14 21.65 -24.89 3.14
N ASP A 15 20.34 -25.20 3.01
CA ASP A 15 19.64 -26.16 3.88
C ASP A 15 18.14 -26.22 3.48
N GLY A 16 17.62 -27.43 3.39
CA GLY A 16 16.22 -27.70 3.08
C GLY A 16 15.33 -27.51 4.31
N SER A 17 14.58 -26.42 4.38
CA SER A 17 13.29 -26.43 5.09
C SER A 17 12.46 -25.19 4.84
N ARG A 18 11.22 -25.44 4.40
CA ARG A 18 10.01 -24.67 4.71
C ARG A 18 10.10 -23.14 4.54
N ALA A 19 9.99 -22.68 3.31
CA ALA A 19 9.45 -21.35 3.00
C ALA A 19 8.05 -21.49 2.37
N THR A 20 7.07 -21.86 3.20
CA THR A 20 5.65 -21.61 2.89
C THR A 20 5.29 -20.28 3.55
N GLY A 21 5.44 -19.19 2.82
CA GLY A 21 5.06 -17.86 3.27
C GLY A 21 5.43 -16.83 2.22
N ALA A 22 4.45 -16.08 1.74
CA ALA A 22 4.58 -14.97 0.79
C ALA A 22 5.02 -15.34 -0.65
N ARG A 23 4.23 -16.16 -1.34
CA ARG A 23 4.18 -16.13 -2.82
C ARG A 23 2.89 -15.48 -3.29
N GLY A 24 2.99 -14.21 -3.70
CA GLY A 24 2.10 -13.63 -4.71
C GLY A 24 0.69 -13.26 -4.28
N GLU A 25 0.53 -12.53 -3.17
CA GLU A 25 -0.76 -11.89 -2.90
C GLU A 25 -0.92 -10.67 -3.83
N SER A 26 -2.07 -10.60 -4.49
CA SER A 26 -2.47 -9.56 -5.42
C SER A 26 -2.21 -8.16 -4.86
N VAL A 27 -1.94 -7.19 -5.75
CA VAL A 27 -1.93 -5.76 -5.40
C VAL A 27 -3.11 -5.46 -4.45
N PRO A 28 -2.88 -4.87 -3.25
CA PRO A 28 -3.92 -4.73 -2.23
C PRO A 28 -5.15 -3.92 -2.67
N PHE A 29 -5.05 -3.24 -3.82
CA PHE A 29 -6.10 -2.39 -4.39
C PHE A 29 -6.54 -2.90 -5.76
N THR A 30 -7.41 -3.90 -5.75
CA THR A 30 -8.11 -4.42 -6.93
C THR A 30 -9.34 -3.57 -7.26
N PRO A 31 -9.95 -3.70 -8.47
CA PRO A 31 -11.24 -3.08 -8.76
C PRO A 31 -12.30 -3.42 -7.70
N ALA A 32 -12.35 -4.67 -7.23
CA ALA A 32 -13.27 -5.10 -6.17
C ALA A 32 -13.03 -4.37 -4.84
N SER A 33 -11.77 -4.14 -4.45
CA SER A 33 -11.44 -3.35 -3.25
C SER A 33 -11.94 -1.90 -3.39
N THR A 34 -11.79 -1.30 -4.57
CA THR A 34 -12.29 0.07 -4.82
C THR A 34 -13.82 0.16 -4.87
N GLU A 35 -14.49 -0.87 -5.38
CA GLU A 35 -15.95 -0.96 -5.37
C GLU A 35 -16.51 -1.10 -3.95
N ARG A 36 -15.85 -1.89 -3.09
CA ARG A 36 -16.23 -2.00 -1.68
C ARG A 36 -16.13 -0.67 -0.94
N LEU A 37 -15.06 0.10 -1.18
CA LEU A 37 -14.90 1.43 -0.61
C LEU A 37 -16.00 2.39 -1.08
N LEU A 38 -16.31 2.38 -2.38
CA LEU A 38 -17.40 3.18 -2.92
C LEU A 38 -18.76 2.80 -2.32
N ALA A 39 -19.01 1.50 -2.11
CA ALA A 39 -20.22 1.02 -1.47
C ALA A 39 -20.34 1.53 -0.01
N LEU A 40 -19.23 1.55 0.74
CA LEU A 40 -19.18 2.14 2.09
C LEU A 40 -19.54 3.63 2.06
N ILE A 41 -18.87 4.41 1.19
CA ILE A 41 -19.10 5.86 1.05
C ILE A 41 -20.57 6.16 0.72
N ARG A 42 -21.16 5.42 -0.22
CA ARG A 42 -22.57 5.59 -0.60
C ARG A 42 -23.54 5.23 0.50
N ARG A 43 -23.30 4.12 1.19
CA ARG A 43 -24.18 3.63 2.25
C ARG A 43 -24.30 4.62 3.40
N LEU A 44 -23.25 5.40 3.65
CA LEU A 44 -23.18 6.41 4.70
C LEU A 44 -23.30 7.84 4.15
N ASP A 45 -23.85 7.99 2.94
CA ASP A 45 -24.12 9.27 2.26
C ASP A 45 -22.91 10.22 2.11
N GLY A 46 -21.70 9.67 2.15
CA GLY A 46 -20.44 10.43 2.13
C GLY A 46 -20.08 11.06 0.77
N GLU A 47 -20.75 10.69 -0.33
CA GLU A 47 -20.45 11.24 -1.66
C GLU A 47 -20.74 12.75 -1.77
N SER A 48 -21.74 13.22 -1.03
CA SER A 48 -22.16 14.62 -1.03
C SER A 48 -21.46 15.45 0.04
N ASP A 49 -20.70 14.82 0.94
CA ASP A 49 -20.03 15.49 2.04
C ASP A 49 -18.80 16.28 1.55
N PRO A 50 -18.80 17.62 1.66
CA PRO A 50 -17.64 18.42 1.26
C PRO A 50 -16.39 18.14 2.11
N VAL A 51 -16.53 17.62 3.34
CA VAL A 51 -15.40 17.25 4.22
C VAL A 51 -14.69 15.99 3.73
N LEU A 52 -15.42 15.07 3.10
CA LEU A 52 -14.87 13.83 2.56
C LEU A 52 -14.25 14.00 1.17
N ARG A 53 -14.61 15.06 0.40
CA ARG A 53 -14.04 15.30 -0.94
C ARG A 53 -12.50 15.29 -1.00
N PRO A 54 -11.76 15.97 -0.10
CA PRO A 54 -10.30 15.90 -0.11
C PRO A 54 -9.75 14.50 0.18
N HIS A 55 -10.43 13.71 1.00
CA HIS A 55 -10.05 12.33 1.31
C HIS A 55 -10.26 11.42 0.10
N ILE A 56 -11.41 11.55 -0.57
CA ILE A 56 -11.71 10.88 -1.84
C ILE A 56 -10.66 11.23 -2.90
N ALA A 57 -10.31 12.52 -3.04
CA ALA A 57 -9.28 12.95 -3.98
C ALA A 57 -7.90 12.35 -3.68
N ARG A 58 -7.51 12.27 -2.39
CA ARG A 58 -6.27 11.61 -1.95
C ARG A 58 -6.25 10.13 -2.33
N VAL A 59 -7.34 9.40 -2.09
CA VAL A 59 -7.47 7.98 -2.49
C VAL A 59 -7.33 7.80 -3.99
N VAL A 60 -8.04 8.61 -4.79
CA VAL A 60 -7.97 8.55 -6.25
C VAL A 60 -6.53 8.79 -6.73
N ALA A 61 -5.86 9.82 -6.20
CA ALA A 61 -4.48 10.12 -6.55
C ALA A 61 -3.52 8.99 -6.18
N ALA A 62 -3.63 8.44 -4.96
CA ALA A 62 -2.75 7.40 -4.47
C ALA A 62 -2.92 6.07 -5.24
N ILE A 63 -4.17 5.65 -5.50
CA ILE A 63 -4.45 4.46 -6.31
C ILE A 63 -4.00 4.65 -7.76
N THR A 64 -4.15 5.85 -8.31
CA THR A 64 -3.65 6.16 -9.66
C THR A 64 -2.13 6.06 -9.72
N ALA A 65 -1.42 6.61 -8.74
CA ALA A 65 0.03 6.51 -8.65
C ALA A 65 0.47 5.04 -8.50
N LEU A 66 -0.21 4.26 -7.65
CA LEU A 66 0.08 2.83 -7.47
C LEU A 66 -0.10 2.05 -8.78
N ARG A 67 -1.20 2.30 -9.50
CA ARG A 67 -1.45 1.67 -10.80
C ARG A 67 -0.39 2.05 -11.82
N ALA A 68 0.02 3.32 -11.86
CA ALA A 68 1.06 3.80 -12.75
C ALA A 68 2.40 3.09 -12.47
N VAL A 69 2.83 3.03 -11.20
CA VAL A 69 4.07 2.35 -10.81
C VAL A 69 3.99 0.84 -11.08
N SER A 70 2.84 0.21 -10.80
CA SER A 70 2.64 -1.22 -11.03
C SER A 70 2.60 -1.61 -12.52
N ALA A 71 2.32 -0.64 -13.40
CA ALA A 71 2.30 -0.85 -14.85
C ALA A 71 3.69 -0.71 -15.50
N LEU A 72 4.70 -0.25 -14.75
CA LEU A 72 6.06 -0.13 -15.26
C LEU A 72 6.66 -1.51 -15.53
N THR A 73 7.29 -1.65 -16.70
CA THR A 73 8.00 -2.87 -17.13
C THR A 73 9.52 -2.70 -16.97
N PRO A 74 10.31 -3.79 -16.99
CA PRO A 74 11.76 -3.69 -17.03
C PRO A 74 12.22 -2.73 -18.14
N GLY A 75 13.15 -1.82 -17.83
CA GLY A 75 13.57 -0.73 -18.74
C GLY A 75 12.67 0.51 -18.79
N SER A 76 11.56 0.56 -18.03
CA SER A 76 10.75 1.79 -17.89
C SER A 76 11.40 2.83 -16.97
N TRP A 77 12.34 2.40 -16.13
CA TRP A 77 13.08 3.26 -15.21
C TRP A 77 14.34 3.80 -15.89
N THR A 78 14.75 5.01 -15.54
CA THR A 78 16.12 5.45 -15.85
C THR A 78 17.10 4.49 -15.16
N HIS A 79 18.20 4.15 -15.83
CA HIS A 79 19.12 3.09 -15.39
C HIS A 79 19.55 3.24 -13.91
N ASP A 80 19.70 4.47 -13.42
CA ASP A 80 20.13 4.75 -12.05
C ASP A 80 19.04 4.49 -10.98
N LEU A 81 17.76 4.42 -11.37
CA LEU A 81 16.63 4.20 -10.44
C LEU A 81 16.06 2.78 -10.50
N GLU A 82 16.40 1.99 -11.52
CA GLU A 82 15.95 0.60 -11.64
C GLU A 82 16.27 -0.26 -10.39
N PRO A 83 17.46 -0.15 -9.75
CA PRO A 83 17.78 -0.91 -8.54
C PRO A 83 16.92 -0.60 -7.32
N VAL A 84 16.19 0.53 -7.33
CA VAL A 84 15.32 0.99 -6.22
C VAL A 84 13.83 0.98 -6.58
N ALA A 85 13.46 0.45 -7.76
CA ALA A 85 12.08 0.39 -8.22
C ALA A 85 11.14 -0.32 -7.22
N GLY A 86 11.60 -1.40 -6.59
CA GLY A 86 10.85 -2.11 -5.55
C GLY A 86 10.59 -1.25 -4.30
N SER A 87 11.57 -0.45 -3.87
CA SER A 87 11.42 0.47 -2.74
C SER A 87 10.43 1.59 -3.04
N VAL A 88 10.44 2.13 -4.26
CA VAL A 88 9.43 3.10 -4.71
C VAL A 88 8.04 2.46 -4.73
N GLY A 89 7.93 1.25 -5.28
CA GLY A 89 6.67 0.50 -5.31
C GLY A 89 6.08 0.26 -3.91
N ALA A 90 6.91 -0.13 -2.95
CA ALA A 90 6.49 -0.32 -1.56
C ALA A 90 5.94 0.99 -0.94
N LEU A 91 6.68 2.09 -1.07
CA LEU A 91 6.28 3.40 -0.55
C LEU A 91 5.03 4.00 -1.21
N VAL A 92 4.77 3.66 -2.47
CA VAL A 92 3.54 4.08 -3.17
C VAL A 92 2.36 3.19 -2.74
N MET A 93 2.61 1.90 -2.49
CA MET A 93 1.60 0.98 -1.97
C MET A 93 1.16 1.38 -0.56
N THR A 94 2.10 1.63 0.37
CA THR A 94 1.77 2.01 1.75
C THR A 94 0.97 3.32 1.79
N ARG A 95 1.38 4.34 1.02
CA ARG A 95 0.62 5.59 0.87
C ARG A 95 -0.79 5.40 0.32
N ALA A 96 -1.01 4.44 -0.59
CA ALA A 96 -2.35 4.13 -1.08
C ALA A 96 -3.19 3.44 0.00
N ALA A 97 -2.59 2.57 0.82
CA ALA A 97 -3.26 1.94 1.94
C ALA A 97 -3.65 2.96 3.02
N ASP A 98 -2.75 3.88 3.37
CA ASP A 98 -3.04 4.98 4.30
C ASP A 98 -4.22 5.81 3.82
N ALA A 99 -4.21 6.25 2.56
CA ALA A 99 -5.28 7.07 2.03
C ALA A 99 -6.65 6.37 2.10
N VAL A 100 -6.68 5.05 1.82
CA VAL A 100 -7.91 4.26 1.90
C VAL A 100 -8.36 4.08 3.35
N ALA A 101 -7.43 3.80 4.28
CA ALA A 101 -7.75 3.66 5.70
C ALA A 101 -8.26 4.98 6.29
N ASP A 102 -7.62 6.11 5.97
CA ASP A 102 -8.03 7.44 6.39
C ASP A 102 -9.45 7.76 5.89
N LEU A 103 -9.75 7.48 4.62
CA LEU A 103 -11.09 7.70 4.09
C LEU A 103 -12.13 6.77 4.73
N ALA A 104 -11.80 5.49 4.91
CA ALA A 104 -12.70 4.54 5.57
C ALA A 104 -12.99 4.95 7.02
N ALA A 105 -11.97 5.37 7.77
CA ALA A 105 -12.11 5.88 9.13
C ALA A 105 -12.95 7.16 9.17
N ALA A 106 -12.71 8.11 8.26
CA ALA A 106 -13.47 9.35 8.18
C ALA A 106 -14.94 9.13 7.82
N VAL A 107 -15.23 8.16 6.95
CA VAL A 107 -16.60 7.79 6.54
C VAL A 107 -17.33 7.05 7.66
N LEU A 108 -16.66 6.14 8.38
CA LEU A 108 -17.26 5.37 9.47
C LEU A 108 -17.48 6.21 10.73
N GLY A 109 -16.63 7.19 11.00
CA GLY A 109 -16.67 7.96 12.25
C GLY A 109 -16.63 7.04 13.47
N ASP A 110 -17.59 7.19 14.37
CA ASP A 110 -17.68 6.38 15.61
C ASP A 110 -17.89 4.88 15.34
N HIS A 111 -18.43 4.50 14.18
CA HIS A 111 -18.60 3.10 13.78
C HIS A 111 -17.26 2.41 13.51
N ALA A 112 -16.14 3.14 13.39
CA ALA A 112 -14.81 2.54 13.19
C ALA A 112 -14.24 1.85 14.45
N VAL A 113 -14.80 2.15 15.63
CA VAL A 113 -14.29 1.65 16.93
C VAL A 113 -15.37 0.98 17.78
N ILE A 114 -16.64 1.09 17.38
CA ILE A 114 -17.77 0.48 18.06
C ILE A 114 -18.51 -0.40 17.06
N ASP A 115 -18.72 -1.67 17.43
CA ASP A 115 -19.56 -2.58 16.67
C ASP A 115 -21.03 -2.35 16.99
N PHE A 116 -21.75 -1.76 16.03
CA PHE A 116 -23.21 -1.56 16.10
C PHE A 116 -23.99 -2.69 15.41
N GLY A 117 -23.32 -3.74 14.90
CA GLY A 117 -23.93 -4.82 14.13
C GLY A 117 -24.17 -4.49 12.65
N ASP A 118 -23.65 -3.35 12.18
CA ASP A 118 -23.75 -2.94 10.79
C ASP A 118 -22.89 -3.84 9.88
N PRO A 119 -23.38 -4.22 8.69
CA PRO A 119 -22.61 -5.06 7.77
C PRO A 119 -21.26 -4.40 7.43
N ASP A 120 -20.22 -5.20 7.23
CA ASP A 120 -18.92 -4.76 6.70
C ASP A 120 -18.09 -3.82 7.60
N THR A 121 -18.63 -3.30 8.70
CA THR A 121 -17.93 -2.34 9.59
C THR A 121 -16.72 -2.97 10.28
N ILE A 122 -16.81 -4.23 10.71
CA ILE A 122 -15.69 -4.96 11.31
C ILE A 122 -14.56 -5.15 10.30
N ALA A 123 -14.86 -5.52 9.06
CA ALA A 123 -13.84 -5.74 8.04
C ALA A 123 -13.07 -4.45 7.71
N TRP A 124 -13.76 -3.30 7.69
CA TRP A 124 -13.10 -2.00 7.55
C TRP A 124 -12.26 -1.64 8.77
N SER A 125 -12.74 -1.94 9.98
CA SER A 125 -11.97 -1.72 11.22
C SER A 125 -10.70 -2.57 11.25
N GLU A 126 -10.78 -3.85 10.87
CA GLU A 126 -9.62 -4.74 10.71
C GLU A 126 -8.65 -4.22 9.65
N PHE A 127 -9.15 -3.74 8.51
CA PHE A 127 -8.31 -3.13 7.48
C PHE A 127 -7.56 -1.90 8.03
N ILE A 128 -8.26 -0.96 8.65
CA ILE A 128 -7.70 0.25 9.25
C ILE A 128 -6.59 -0.10 10.25
N LEU A 129 -6.86 -1.06 11.15
CA LEU A 129 -5.90 -1.52 12.15
C LEU A 129 -4.75 -2.34 11.55
N GLY A 130 -4.95 -2.92 10.37
CA GLY A 130 -3.96 -3.69 9.63
C GLY A 130 -2.97 -2.82 8.87
N VAL A 131 -3.39 -1.66 8.31
CA VAL A 131 -2.52 -0.80 7.48
C VAL A 131 -1.17 -0.47 8.12
N PRO A 132 -1.04 -0.13 9.41
CA PRO A 132 0.25 0.15 10.04
C PRO A 132 1.31 -0.96 9.86
N VAL A 133 0.90 -2.23 9.75
CA VAL A 133 1.83 -3.36 9.57
C VAL A 133 2.53 -3.31 8.19
N LEU A 134 1.90 -2.69 7.19
CA LEU A 134 2.40 -2.61 5.82
C LEU A 134 3.64 -1.71 5.70
N HIS A 135 3.86 -0.81 6.65
CA HIS A 135 5.05 0.04 6.73
C HIS A 135 6.29 -0.69 7.25
N VAL A 136 6.15 -1.96 7.65
CA VAL A 136 7.22 -2.75 8.27
C VAL A 136 7.45 -4.07 7.52
N VAL A 137 6.37 -4.74 7.11
CA VAL A 137 6.47 -6.08 6.51
C VAL A 137 7.11 -6.03 5.13
N GLY A 138 8.13 -6.87 4.93
CA GLY A 138 8.87 -7.01 3.66
C GLY A 138 9.92 -5.92 3.45
N CYS A 139 9.57 -4.66 3.70
CA CYS A 139 10.49 -3.52 3.61
C CYS A 139 9.95 -2.38 4.47
N THR A 140 10.74 -1.88 5.43
CA THR A 140 10.31 -0.72 6.20
C THR A 140 10.37 0.55 5.37
N ASP A 141 9.53 1.53 5.69
CA ASP A 141 9.55 2.84 5.03
C ASP A 141 10.92 3.51 5.16
N GLU A 142 11.60 3.36 6.31
CA GLU A 142 12.95 3.89 6.52
C GLU A 142 13.97 3.22 5.61
N PHE A 143 13.91 1.89 5.47
CA PHE A 143 14.80 1.16 4.56
C PHE A 143 14.53 1.56 3.11
N ALA A 144 13.26 1.70 2.71
CA ALA A 144 12.90 2.13 1.36
C ALA A 144 13.45 3.54 1.05
N HIS A 145 13.29 4.49 1.97
CA HIS A 145 13.86 5.83 1.82
C HIS A 145 15.40 5.82 1.78
N ALA A 146 16.05 5.04 2.66
CA ALA A 146 17.51 4.92 2.69
C ALA A 146 18.06 4.29 1.40
N ALA A 147 17.37 3.27 0.87
CA ALA A 147 17.73 2.65 -0.41
C ALA A 147 17.63 3.65 -1.56
N ILE A 148 16.55 4.44 -1.63
CA ILE A 148 16.39 5.49 -2.65
C ILE A 148 17.48 6.55 -2.51
N ALA A 149 17.74 7.04 -1.31
CA ALA A 149 18.77 8.05 -1.08
C ALA A 149 20.17 7.55 -1.43
N GLY A 150 20.55 6.35 -0.98
CA GLY A 150 21.87 5.77 -1.22
C GLY A 150 22.07 5.27 -2.64
N ARG A 151 21.22 4.34 -3.10
CA ARG A 151 21.39 3.65 -4.39
C ARG A 151 20.76 4.41 -5.56
N GLY A 152 19.66 5.12 -5.33
CA GLY A 152 18.99 5.88 -6.39
C GLY A 152 19.55 7.29 -6.60
N LEU A 153 19.94 7.98 -5.53
CA LEU A 153 20.42 9.37 -5.57
C LEU A 153 21.92 9.52 -5.30
N GLY A 154 22.63 8.45 -4.94
CA GLY A 154 24.07 8.49 -4.64
C GLY A 154 24.43 9.27 -3.38
N LEU A 155 23.46 9.53 -2.48
CA LEU A 155 23.68 10.27 -1.25
C LEU A 155 24.30 9.36 -0.19
N SER A 156 25.39 9.80 0.43
CA SER A 156 25.99 9.03 1.53
C SER A 156 25.05 8.99 2.73
N GLN A 157 24.80 7.79 3.23
CA GLN A 157 24.12 7.58 4.51
C GLN A 157 25.22 7.61 5.59
N ARG A 158 25.15 8.56 6.54
CA ARG A 158 26.05 8.62 7.69
C ARG A 158 25.56 7.74 8.82
#